data_AF-A0A200QWS4-F1
#
_entry.id   AF-A0A200QWS4-F1
#
_cell.length_a   1.000
_cell.length_b   1.000
_cell.length_c   1.000
_cell.angle_alpha   90.00
_cell.angle_beta   90.00
_cell.angle_gamma   90.00
#
_symmetry.space_group_name_H-M   'P 1'
#
loop_
_entity.id
_entity.type
_entity.pdbx_description
1 polymer ?
#
loop_
_entity_poly.entity_id
_entity_poly.type
_entity_poly.pdbx_seq_one_letter_code
_entity_poly.pdbx_strand_id
1 'polypeptide(L)'
;MGSISSTRTVVRSEFDDVDGVVKESDEMTISTMMSETLAAARVGSSPAPSPGPGPGPAPAPAPGPSSHLPLRSLVAVQGVVYCKPCNHQGVGAVVRLECNNSRNPIREETKTDKNGYFLLQASKKISNYGAHKCNMFLVSSPLSTCNKPTDLHMGLSGSYLIREKKQPPSLSTLPTPYTLYSIRGPFAFDSTACPRH
;
A
#
# COMPACT_ATOMS: atom_id res chain seq x y z
N MET A 1 -21.99 31.07 43.59
CA MET A 1 -23.15 30.39 42.98
C MET A 1 -22.91 30.35 41.48
N GLY A 2 -22.95 29.21 40.78
CA GLY A 2 -23.17 27.84 41.24
C GLY A 2 -22.58 26.82 40.26
N SER A 3 -22.59 25.53 40.62
CA SER A 3 -21.94 24.45 39.86
C SER A 3 -22.96 23.47 39.28
N ILE A 4 -22.78 23.06 38.02
CA ILE A 4 -23.34 21.87 37.35
C ILE A 4 -22.68 21.75 35.95
N SER A 5 -22.69 20.63 35.25
CA SER A 5 -22.52 19.20 35.59
C SER A 5 -22.37 18.44 34.25
N SER A 6 -21.96 17.17 34.26
CA SER A 6 -21.72 16.40 33.04
C SER A 6 -22.98 15.76 32.44
N THR A 7 -23.08 15.72 31.11
CA THR A 7 -23.84 14.68 30.38
C THR A 7 -23.26 14.44 29.00
N ARG A 8 -23.43 13.22 28.47
CA ARG A 8 -22.83 12.73 27.21
C ARG A 8 -23.91 12.07 26.36
N THR A 9 -24.27 12.69 25.23
CA THR A 9 -25.30 12.16 24.32
C THR A 9 -24.65 11.44 23.14
N VAL A 10 -25.06 10.20 22.90
CA VAL A 10 -24.82 9.47 21.66
C VAL A 10 -26.04 9.65 20.77
N VAL A 11 -25.83 10.04 19.51
CA VAL A 11 -26.90 10.02 18.49
C VAL A 11 -26.71 8.80 17.60
N ARG A 12 -27.83 8.15 17.31
CA ARG A 12 -27.98 6.86 16.66
C ARG A 12 -28.78 7.06 15.38
N SER A 13 -28.44 6.36 14.31
CA SER A 13 -29.13 6.47 13.02
C SER A 13 -29.33 5.07 12.42
N GLU A 14 -30.47 4.46 12.74
CA GLU A 14 -31.03 3.34 11.97
C GLU A 14 -31.52 3.83 10.59
N PHE A 15 -31.47 2.94 9.60
CA PHE A 15 -32.38 2.91 8.45
C PHE A 15 -32.41 1.48 7.88
N ASP A 16 -33.61 0.93 7.73
CA ASP A 16 -33.95 -0.46 7.36
C ASP A 16 -33.52 -0.77 5.90
N ASP A 17 -33.06 -1.96 5.49
CA ASP A 17 -33.46 -3.35 5.75
C ASP A 17 -34.68 -3.82 4.90
N VAL A 18 -34.39 -4.68 3.90
CA VAL A 18 -35.34 -5.60 3.24
C VAL A 18 -34.58 -6.90 2.90
N ASP A 19 -35.22 -8.02 3.25
CA ASP A 19 -34.67 -9.38 3.35
C ASP A 19 -34.28 -10.09 2.02
N GLY A 20 -33.53 -11.19 2.10
CA GLY A 20 -32.94 -11.92 0.95
C GLY A 20 -32.28 -13.29 1.24
N VAL A 21 -32.85 -14.10 2.15
CA VAL A 21 -32.48 -15.51 2.50
C VAL A 21 -32.40 -16.43 1.24
N VAL A 22 -31.64 -17.55 1.10
CA VAL A 22 -31.37 -18.69 2.02
C VAL A 22 -30.06 -19.48 1.74
N LYS A 23 -29.39 -19.89 2.84
CA LYS A 23 -28.39 -20.95 3.15
C LYS A 23 -27.97 -22.04 2.11
N GLU A 24 -26.65 -22.18 1.93
CA GLU A 24 -25.71 -23.18 2.53
C GLU A 24 -26.19 -24.57 3.06
N SER A 25 -25.26 -25.56 3.01
CA SER A 25 -25.27 -26.94 3.59
C SER A 25 -26.22 -28.01 2.99
N ASP A 26 -25.99 -29.34 2.98
CA ASP A 26 -24.84 -30.29 3.16
C ASP A 26 -25.42 -31.74 3.00
N GLU A 27 -24.75 -32.88 2.70
CA GLU A 27 -23.41 -33.29 2.18
C GLU A 27 -23.55 -34.75 1.61
N MET A 28 -22.55 -35.25 0.87
CA MET A 28 -22.10 -36.66 0.73
C MET A 28 -22.95 -37.71 -0.04
N THR A 29 -22.28 -38.53 -0.87
CA THR A 29 -22.28 -40.03 -0.85
C THR A 29 -21.36 -40.60 -1.95
N ILE A 30 -20.72 -41.75 -1.70
CA ILE A 30 -19.72 -42.42 -2.56
C ILE A 30 -20.09 -43.91 -2.73
N SER A 31 -19.70 -44.56 -3.85
CA SER A 31 -19.78 -46.02 -4.12
C SER A 31 -21.21 -46.59 -4.31
N THR A 32 -21.46 -47.74 -4.96
CA THR A 32 -20.64 -48.68 -5.79
C THR A 32 -21.60 -49.55 -6.63
N MET A 33 -21.23 -49.93 -7.87
CA MET A 33 -21.49 -51.28 -8.41
C MET A 33 -20.67 -51.54 -9.70
N MET A 34 -20.47 -52.82 -10.04
CA MET A 34 -19.47 -53.32 -11.00
C MET A 34 -20.09 -54.27 -12.05
N SER A 35 -19.41 -54.35 -13.20
CA SER A 35 -19.40 -55.48 -14.16
C SER A 35 -20.57 -55.69 -15.14
N GLU A 36 -20.21 -56.45 -16.19
CA GLU A 36 -21.04 -57.17 -17.17
C GLU A 36 -21.72 -56.39 -18.33
N THR A 37 -21.92 -56.93 -19.54
CA THR A 37 -21.25 -57.99 -20.34
C THR A 37 -21.60 -57.77 -21.84
N LEU A 38 -20.96 -58.49 -22.77
CA LEU A 38 -21.06 -58.41 -24.24
C LEU A 38 -22.47 -58.39 -24.90
N ALA A 39 -22.47 -57.89 -26.16
CA ALA A 39 -23.20 -58.39 -27.35
C ALA A 39 -24.47 -57.67 -27.88
N ALA A 40 -24.22 -56.86 -28.93
CA ALA A 40 -24.72 -57.03 -30.31
C ALA A 40 -26.20 -56.88 -30.74
N ALA A 41 -26.35 -56.36 -31.98
CA ALA A 41 -27.22 -56.83 -33.07
C ALA A 41 -28.45 -55.99 -33.55
N ARG A 42 -28.18 -55.18 -34.59
CA ARG A 42 -28.93 -55.05 -35.87
C ARG A 42 -30.19 -54.17 -35.95
N VAL A 43 -30.46 -53.77 -37.21
CA VAL A 43 -31.63 -53.08 -37.79
C VAL A 43 -31.81 -51.61 -37.33
N GLY A 44 -31.96 -50.60 -38.20
CA GLY A 44 -31.84 -50.59 -39.67
C GLY A 44 -32.92 -49.77 -40.36
N SER A 45 -32.72 -48.45 -40.47
CA SER A 45 -33.50 -47.52 -41.32
C SER A 45 -32.67 -46.26 -41.59
N SER A 46 -32.62 -45.79 -42.85
CA SER A 46 -31.93 -44.56 -43.24
C SER A 46 -32.93 -43.44 -43.54
N PRO A 47 -32.92 -42.31 -42.79
CA PRO A 47 -33.45 -41.04 -43.26
C PRO A 47 -32.48 -40.38 -44.27
N ALA A 48 -32.99 -39.48 -45.11
CA ALA A 48 -32.18 -38.71 -46.05
C ALA A 48 -31.26 -37.69 -45.34
N PRO A 49 -30.13 -37.29 -45.94
CA PRO A 49 -29.25 -36.26 -45.37
C PRO A 49 -29.93 -34.89 -45.39
N SER A 50 -30.12 -34.30 -44.20
CA SER A 50 -30.53 -32.90 -44.07
C SER A 50 -29.44 -31.96 -44.62
N PRO A 51 -29.80 -30.79 -45.18
CA PRO A 51 -28.83 -29.74 -45.49
C PRO A 51 -28.05 -29.34 -44.23
N GLY A 52 -26.71 -29.33 -44.33
CA GLY A 52 -25.85 -28.98 -43.21
C GLY A 52 -26.02 -27.50 -42.80
N PRO A 53 -25.90 -27.16 -41.50
CA PRO A 53 -25.85 -25.77 -41.07
C PRO A 53 -24.71 -25.01 -41.75
N GLY A 54 -25.00 -23.82 -42.27
CA GLY A 54 -23.97 -22.95 -42.84
C GLY A 54 -22.96 -22.49 -41.77
N PRO A 55 -21.71 -22.14 -42.15
CA PRO A 55 -20.72 -21.65 -41.19
C PRO A 55 -21.23 -20.41 -40.44
N GLY A 56 -21.27 -20.50 -39.11
CA GLY A 56 -21.60 -19.35 -38.26
C GLY A 56 -20.54 -18.25 -38.34
N PRO A 57 -20.88 -16.99 -38.03
CA PRO A 57 -19.89 -15.91 -37.96
C PRO A 57 -18.73 -16.27 -37.03
N ALA A 58 -17.50 -16.01 -37.47
CA ALA A 58 -16.32 -16.26 -36.66
C ALA A 58 -16.35 -15.44 -35.36
N PRO A 59 -15.97 -16.00 -34.20
CA PRO A 59 -15.89 -15.26 -32.95
C PRO A 59 -14.99 -14.02 -33.09
N ALA A 60 -15.45 -12.88 -32.56
CA ALA A 60 -14.65 -11.67 -32.53
C ALA A 60 -13.34 -11.89 -31.75
N PRO A 61 -12.20 -11.30 -32.17
CA PRO A 61 -10.94 -11.42 -31.44
C PRO A 61 -11.09 -10.97 -29.99
N ALA A 62 -10.61 -11.80 -29.05
CA ALA A 62 -10.60 -11.46 -27.63
C ALA A 62 -9.78 -10.18 -27.38
N PRO A 63 -10.20 -9.30 -26.44
CA PRO A 63 -9.43 -8.11 -26.09
C PRO A 63 -8.00 -8.46 -25.70
N GLY A 64 -7.02 -7.81 -26.34
CA GLY A 64 -5.60 -8.03 -26.05
C GLY A 64 -5.24 -7.67 -24.60
N PRO A 65 -4.21 -8.29 -24.01
CA PRO A 65 -3.81 -8.03 -22.64
C PRO A 65 -3.43 -6.55 -22.46
N SER A 66 -4.18 -5.84 -21.63
CA SER A 66 -3.97 -4.42 -21.36
C SER A 66 -2.58 -4.18 -20.76
N SER A 67 -1.73 -3.48 -21.52
CA SER A 67 -0.33 -3.19 -21.17
C SER A 67 -0.24 -2.06 -20.14
N HIS A 68 -0.71 -2.34 -18.93
CA HIS A 68 -0.65 -1.44 -17.77
C HIS A 68 0.78 -1.20 -17.28
N LEU A 69 1.56 -0.43 -18.06
CA LEU A 69 2.78 0.21 -17.58
C LEU A 69 2.46 1.03 -16.32
N PRO A 70 3.22 0.90 -15.22
CA PRO A 70 2.91 1.58 -13.98
C PRO A 70 2.98 3.10 -14.19
N LEU A 71 1.87 3.79 -13.89
CA LEU A 71 1.72 5.21 -14.12
C LEU A 71 2.87 6.00 -13.49
N ARG A 72 3.43 6.96 -14.24
CA ARG A 72 4.47 7.86 -13.72
C ARG A 72 3.87 8.76 -12.63
N SER A 73 4.38 8.63 -11.43
CA SER A 73 4.05 9.45 -10.26
C SER A 73 5.33 10.03 -9.66
N LEU A 74 5.17 11.09 -8.86
CA LEU A 74 6.24 11.64 -8.03
C LEU A 74 6.43 10.79 -6.77
N VAL A 75 7.51 11.03 -6.03
CA VAL A 75 7.80 10.32 -4.76
C VAL A 75 7.34 11.16 -3.58
N ALA A 76 6.56 10.56 -2.68
CA ALA A 76 6.35 11.08 -1.33
C ALA A 76 6.97 10.10 -0.33
N VAL A 77 7.74 10.60 0.64
CA VAL A 77 8.37 9.78 1.68
C VAL A 77 7.84 10.16 3.05
N GLN A 78 7.39 9.17 3.81
CA GLN A 78 6.99 9.35 5.21
C GLN A 78 7.91 8.61 6.18
N GLY A 79 7.89 9.05 7.44
CA GLY A 79 8.59 8.40 8.53
C GLY A 79 8.38 9.12 9.85
N VAL A 80 9.05 8.63 10.90
CA VAL A 80 9.05 9.23 12.24
C VAL A 80 10.49 9.32 12.75
N VAL A 81 10.79 10.39 13.48
CA VAL A 81 12.05 10.66 14.16
C VAL A 81 11.79 10.81 15.66
N TYR A 82 12.69 10.28 16.49
CA TYR A 82 12.56 10.31 17.94
C TYR A 82 13.90 10.47 18.67
N CYS A 83 13.82 10.70 19.97
CA CYS A 83 14.94 10.93 20.88
C CYS A 83 15.12 9.74 21.82
N LYS A 84 16.26 9.05 21.70
CA LYS A 84 16.67 7.94 22.56
C LYS A 84 17.62 8.42 23.65
N PRO A 85 17.63 7.83 24.86
CA PRO A 85 16.76 6.75 25.33
C PRO A 85 15.38 7.18 25.84
N CYS A 86 15.11 8.45 26.15
CA CYS A 86 13.84 8.91 26.76
C CYS A 86 12.54 8.68 25.94
N ASN A 87 12.64 8.17 24.71
CA ASN A 87 11.52 7.96 23.78
C ASN A 87 10.67 9.22 23.52
N HIS A 88 11.30 10.40 23.51
CA HIS A 88 10.62 11.66 23.20
C HIS A 88 10.47 11.85 21.68
N GLN A 89 9.48 12.63 21.27
CA GLN A 89 9.23 12.94 19.87
C GLN A 89 10.36 13.82 19.29
N GLY A 90 10.85 13.50 18.09
CA GLY A 90 11.95 14.21 17.43
C GLY A 90 11.46 15.48 16.75
N VAL A 91 10.95 16.44 17.53
CA VAL A 91 10.23 17.62 17.04
C VAL A 91 11.11 18.57 16.22
N GLY A 92 10.66 18.95 15.02
CA GLY A 92 11.35 19.90 14.14
C GLY A 92 12.69 19.42 13.57
N ALA A 93 13.02 18.14 13.74
CA ALA A 93 14.22 17.51 13.20
C ALA A 93 14.26 17.57 11.67
N VAL A 94 15.44 17.82 11.12
CA VAL A 94 15.71 17.88 9.69
C VAL A 94 16.05 16.49 9.17
N VAL A 95 15.33 16.06 8.14
CA VAL A 95 15.57 14.82 7.40
C VAL A 95 15.68 15.12 5.90
N ARG A 96 16.57 14.41 5.21
CA ARG A 96 16.97 14.67 3.83
C ARG A 96 16.73 13.44 2.95
N LEU A 97 16.00 13.63 1.86
CA LEU A 97 15.96 12.70 0.74
C LEU A 97 17.15 12.99 -0.18
N GLU A 98 17.94 11.98 -0.52
CA GLU A 98 19.00 12.08 -1.54
C GLU A 98 18.85 10.99 -2.60
N CYS A 99 18.80 11.39 -3.86
CA CYS A 99 18.50 10.54 -5.02
C CYS A 99 19.63 10.57 -6.07
N ASN A 100 20.30 9.43 -6.25
CA ASN A 100 21.40 9.22 -7.19
C ASN A 100 20.90 8.83 -8.58
N ASN A 101 19.99 9.63 -9.15
CA ASN A 101 19.34 9.32 -10.44
C ASN A 101 20.06 9.90 -11.68
N SER A 102 21.00 10.83 -11.49
CA SER A 102 21.77 11.50 -12.55
C SER A 102 23.20 11.78 -12.07
N ARG A 103 24.04 12.44 -12.88
CA ARG A 103 25.44 12.78 -12.55
C ARG A 103 25.58 13.57 -11.24
N ASN A 104 24.58 14.40 -10.94
CA ASN A 104 24.49 15.17 -9.70
C ASN A 104 23.37 14.56 -8.83
N PRO A 105 23.60 14.32 -7.52
CA PRO A 105 22.55 13.87 -6.62
C PRO A 105 21.49 14.96 -6.43
N ILE A 106 20.22 14.59 -6.45
CA ILE A 106 19.13 15.49 -6.06
C ILE A 106 18.98 15.37 -4.54
N ARG A 107 19.02 16.50 -3.83
CA ARG A 107 18.89 16.58 -2.36
C ARG A 107 17.73 17.49 -2.01
N GLU A 108 16.82 17.00 -1.18
CA GLU A 108 15.63 17.73 -0.73
C GLU A 108 15.42 17.45 0.76
N GLU A 109 15.13 18.48 1.56
CA GLU A 109 15.02 18.39 3.01
C GLU A 109 13.62 18.78 3.50
N THR A 110 13.17 18.16 4.58
CA THR A 110 11.97 18.59 5.31
C THR A 110 12.21 18.56 6.81
N LYS A 111 11.31 19.19 7.57
CA LYS A 111 11.27 19.14 9.03
C LYS A 111 10.13 18.24 9.49
N THR A 112 10.36 17.54 10.60
CA THR A 112 9.30 16.81 11.30
C THR A 112 8.29 17.75 11.97
N ASP A 113 7.09 17.23 12.21
CA ASP A 113 6.02 17.89 12.93
C ASP A 113 6.22 17.83 14.46
N LYS A 114 5.17 18.20 15.20
CA LYS A 114 5.13 18.13 16.68
C LYS A 114 5.22 16.70 17.24
N ASN A 115 4.95 15.68 16.43
CA ASN A 115 5.01 14.27 16.82
C ASN A 115 6.32 13.59 16.41
N GLY A 116 7.21 14.31 15.71
CA GLY A 116 8.38 13.72 15.06
C GLY A 116 8.05 13.02 13.72
N TYR A 117 6.81 13.05 13.24
CA TYR A 117 6.43 12.53 11.93
C TYR A 117 6.86 13.49 10.81
N PHE A 118 7.19 12.96 9.64
CA PHE A 118 7.40 13.77 8.44
C PHE A 118 6.70 13.17 7.22
N LEU A 119 6.32 14.05 6.29
CA LEU A 119 5.92 13.71 4.93
C LEU A 119 6.66 14.66 3.97
N LEU A 120 7.68 14.14 3.28
CA LEU A 120 8.41 14.86 2.25
C LEU A 120 7.76 14.57 0.89
N GLN A 121 7.17 15.57 0.25
CA GLN A 121 6.73 15.49 -1.15
C GLN A 121 7.87 15.95 -2.04
N ALA A 122 8.45 15.03 -2.84
CA ALA A 122 9.63 15.31 -3.63
C ALA A 122 9.30 16.14 -4.88
N SER A 123 10.26 16.95 -5.34
CA SER A 123 10.07 17.81 -6.51
C SER A 123 9.86 17.00 -7.80
N LYS A 124 9.39 17.69 -8.84
CA LYS A 124 9.10 17.14 -10.18
C LYS A 124 10.28 16.43 -10.87
N LYS A 125 11.48 16.46 -10.28
CA LYS A 125 12.70 15.77 -10.74
C LYS A 125 12.81 14.31 -10.27
N ILE A 126 12.05 13.91 -9.24
CA ILE A 126 12.11 12.58 -8.64
C ILE A 126 10.80 11.83 -8.90
N SER A 127 10.87 10.77 -9.72
CA SER A 127 9.73 9.92 -10.06
C SER A 127 9.80 8.56 -9.36
N ASN A 128 8.66 7.88 -9.29
CA ASN A 128 8.50 6.54 -8.73
C ASN A 128 9.40 5.46 -9.38
N TYR A 129 9.83 5.67 -10.63
CA TYR A 129 10.87 4.88 -11.32
C TYR A 129 12.27 5.11 -10.71
N GLY A 130 12.62 6.35 -10.36
CA GLY A 130 13.92 6.71 -9.77
C GLY A 130 14.02 6.42 -8.27
N ALA A 131 12.91 6.16 -7.58
CA ALA A 131 12.84 5.98 -6.13
C ALA A 131 13.77 4.89 -5.56
N HIS A 132 14.10 3.86 -6.34
CA HIS A 132 15.04 2.79 -5.92
C HIS A 132 16.50 3.26 -5.82
N LYS A 133 16.82 4.47 -6.29
CA LYS A 133 18.13 5.14 -6.17
C LYS A 133 18.12 6.26 -5.12
N CYS A 134 17.05 6.33 -4.32
CA CYS A 134 16.85 7.34 -3.30
C CYS A 134 16.96 6.71 -1.91
N ASN A 135 17.73 7.36 -1.04
CA ASN A 135 17.87 7.03 0.37
C ASN A 135 17.44 8.22 1.23
N MET A 136 16.85 7.93 2.38
CA MET A 136 16.46 8.94 3.37
C MET A 136 17.51 9.01 4.50
N PHE A 137 17.88 10.21 4.90
CA PHE A 137 18.92 10.51 5.89
C PHE A 137 18.39 11.39 7.03
N LEU A 138 18.90 11.17 8.22
CA LEU A 138 18.79 12.01 9.40
C LEU A 138 19.90 13.08 9.35
N VAL A 139 19.56 14.36 9.48
CA VAL A 139 20.54 15.46 9.34
C VAL A 139 20.84 16.10 10.69
N SER A 140 19.84 16.73 11.32
CA SER A 140 20.02 17.51 12.54
C SER A 140 18.71 17.65 13.32
N SER A 141 18.81 18.01 14.60
CA SER A 141 17.67 18.25 15.47
C SER A 141 17.81 19.62 16.15
N PRO A 142 16.71 20.39 16.31
CA PRO A 142 16.74 21.68 17.00
C PRO A 142 16.82 21.54 18.53
N LEU A 143 16.65 20.33 19.07
CA LEU A 143 16.70 20.07 20.51
C LEU A 143 18.17 19.95 20.97
N SER A 144 18.65 20.94 21.71
CA SER A 144 20.04 20.98 22.23
C SER A 144 20.43 19.77 23.09
N THR A 145 19.46 19.17 23.78
CA THR A 145 19.62 17.93 24.58
C THR A 145 19.56 16.65 23.75
N CYS A 146 19.10 16.72 22.50
CA CYS A 146 18.86 15.57 21.62
C CYS A 146 19.23 15.93 20.18
N ASN A 147 20.52 16.18 19.94
CA ASN A 147 21.09 16.66 18.69
C ASN A 147 22.08 15.69 18.03
N LYS A 148 22.55 14.64 18.73
CA LYS A 148 23.55 13.69 18.24
C LYS A 148 22.89 12.66 17.30
N PRO A 149 23.18 12.63 16.00
CA PRO A 149 22.58 11.66 15.08
C PRO A 149 22.99 10.21 15.41
N THR A 150 22.15 9.23 15.07
CA THR A 150 22.50 7.80 15.13
C THR A 150 22.15 7.09 13.83
N ASP A 151 22.87 6.01 13.49
CA ASP A 151 22.60 5.23 12.28
C ASP A 151 21.47 4.19 12.45
N LEU A 152 20.55 4.41 13.40
CA LEU A 152 19.44 3.50 13.61
C LEU A 152 18.53 3.47 12.38
N HIS A 153 18.19 2.27 11.91
CA HIS A 153 17.45 2.05 10.66
C HIS A 153 18.11 2.68 9.42
N MET A 154 19.45 2.79 9.43
CA MET A 154 20.26 3.44 8.39
C MET A 154 20.04 4.96 8.32
N GLY A 155 19.81 5.62 9.45
CA GLY A 155 19.61 7.07 9.52
C GLY A 155 20.79 7.91 9.01
N LEU A 156 22.02 7.39 9.06
CA LEU A 156 23.24 8.07 8.57
C LEU A 156 23.83 7.43 7.32
N SER A 157 23.76 6.09 7.20
CA SER A 157 24.20 5.35 6.01
C SER A 157 23.21 5.43 4.84
N GLY A 158 21.96 5.81 5.12
CA GLY A 158 20.91 6.10 4.13
C GLY A 158 19.87 4.98 4.04
N SER A 159 18.67 5.25 4.55
CA SER A 159 17.58 4.26 4.62
C SER A 159 16.83 4.14 3.30
N TYR A 160 16.71 2.91 2.80
CA TYR A 160 15.99 2.60 1.57
C TYR A 160 14.49 2.89 1.67
N LEU A 161 13.92 3.37 0.57
CA LEU A 161 12.49 3.65 0.46
C LEU A 161 11.66 2.39 0.16
N ILE A 162 10.75 2.03 1.07
CA ILE A 162 9.80 0.94 0.89
C ILE A 162 8.51 1.51 0.30
N ARG A 163 8.07 1.05 -0.88
CA ARG A 163 6.79 1.51 -1.47
C ARG A 163 5.62 1.05 -0.60
N GLU A 164 4.74 1.97 -0.23
CA GLU A 164 3.53 1.62 0.51
C GLU A 164 2.50 0.89 -0.35
N LYS A 165 1.88 -0.15 0.23
CA LYS A 165 0.77 -0.87 -0.42
C LYS A 165 -0.51 -0.01 -0.43
N LYS A 166 -0.75 0.73 0.64
CA LYS A 166 -1.90 1.64 0.78
C LYS A 166 -1.49 3.05 0.38
N GLN A 167 -1.95 3.49 -0.78
CA GLN A 167 -1.75 4.85 -1.27
C GLN A 167 -2.90 5.75 -0.77
N PRO A 168 -2.62 6.89 -0.12
CA PRO A 168 -3.68 7.76 0.38
C PRO A 168 -4.33 8.55 -0.78
N PRO A 169 -5.67 8.69 -0.83
CA PRO A 169 -6.35 9.43 -1.89
C PRO A 169 -5.84 10.87 -2.07
N SER A 170 -5.50 11.53 -0.96
CA SER A 170 -4.91 12.88 -0.91
C SER A 170 -3.52 13.02 -1.55
N LEU A 171 -2.91 11.93 -2.03
CA LEU A 171 -1.70 11.93 -2.87
C LEU A 171 -1.97 11.38 -4.28
N SER A 172 -2.95 10.49 -4.43
CA SER A 172 -3.27 9.82 -5.70
C SER A 172 -4.19 10.63 -6.61
N THR A 173 -5.06 11.48 -6.05
CA THR A 173 -6.06 12.28 -6.80
C THR A 173 -5.54 13.66 -7.22
N LEU A 174 -4.25 13.97 -6.99
CA LEU A 174 -3.65 15.23 -7.45
C LEU A 174 -3.46 15.26 -8.98
N PRO A 175 -3.51 16.46 -9.62
CA PRO A 175 -3.15 16.63 -11.04
C PRO A 175 -1.73 16.18 -11.41
N THR A 176 -0.87 15.93 -10.42
CA THR A 176 0.33 15.12 -10.56
C THR A 176 0.37 14.16 -9.37
N PRO A 177 0.09 12.86 -9.56
CA PRO A 177 -0.04 11.93 -8.45
C PRO A 177 1.32 11.65 -7.80
N TYR A 178 1.32 11.42 -6.50
CA TYR A 178 2.46 10.92 -5.75
C TYR A 178 2.24 9.44 -5.38
N THR A 179 3.32 8.67 -5.40
CA THR A 179 3.39 7.38 -4.73
C THR A 179 4.10 7.56 -3.39
N LEU A 180 3.43 7.14 -2.33
CA LEU A 180 3.93 7.09 -0.96
C LEU A 180 4.92 5.93 -0.77
N TYR A 181 6.01 6.24 -0.07
CA TYR A 181 7.02 5.32 0.41
C TYR A 181 7.28 5.59 1.91
N SER A 182 7.69 4.57 2.66
CA SER A 182 8.10 4.67 4.07
C SER A 182 9.57 4.28 4.24
N ILE A 183 10.23 4.82 5.26
CA ILE A 183 11.57 4.36 5.72
C ILE A 183 11.47 3.03 6.48
N ARG A 184 12.59 2.27 6.58
CA ARG A 184 12.64 0.94 7.24
C ARG A 184 12.66 1.02 8.79
N GLY A 185 11.69 1.72 9.37
CA GLY A 185 11.61 2.01 10.80
C GLY A 185 12.09 3.42 11.15
N PRO A 186 11.77 3.92 12.36
CA PRO A 186 11.96 5.33 12.72
C PRO A 186 13.43 5.70 13.02
N PHE A 187 13.86 6.90 12.63
CA PHE A 187 15.21 7.40 12.89
C PHE A 187 15.35 7.93 14.31
N ALA A 188 16.56 7.84 14.89
CA ALA A 188 16.82 8.26 16.27
C ALA A 188 17.99 9.24 16.39
N PHE A 189 17.80 10.27 17.20
CA PHE A 189 18.90 11.02 17.82
C PHE A 189 19.20 10.44 19.22
N ASP A 190 20.47 10.45 19.60
CA ASP A 190 20.92 10.24 20.97
C ASP A 190 20.72 11.53 21.77
N SER A 191 20.19 11.38 22.99
CA SER A 191 20.04 12.43 23.99
C SER A 191 21.16 12.39 25.03
N THR A 192 21.64 13.56 25.41
CA THR A 192 22.62 13.76 26.49
C THR A 192 21.97 13.94 27.87
N ALA A 193 20.67 14.24 27.92
CA ALA A 193 19.94 14.60 29.14
C ALA A 193 19.17 13.44 29.80
N CYS A 194 19.26 12.23 29.24
CA CYS A 194 18.52 11.07 29.73
C CYS A 194 19.42 10.11 30.52
N PRO A 195 19.09 9.74 31.76
CA PRO A 195 19.71 8.60 32.43
C PRO A 195 19.56 7.33 31.60
N ARG A 196 20.61 6.52 31.55
CA ARG A 196 20.51 5.10 31.16
C ARG A 196 20.39 4.30 32.45
N HIS A 197 19.22 3.70 32.64
CA HIS A 197 19.02 2.59 33.58
C HIS A 197 19.46 1.27 32.93
#